data_AF-A0A432V824-F1
#
_entry.id   AF-A0A432V824-F1
#
_cell.length_a   1.000
_cell.length_b   1.000
_cell.length_c   1.000
_cell.angle_alpha   90.00
_cell.angle_beta   90.00
_cell.angle_gamma   90.00
#
_symmetry.space_group_name_H-M   'P 1'
#
loop_
_entity.id
_entity.type
_entity.pdbx_description
1 polymer ?
#
loop_
_entity_poly.entity_id
_entity_poly.type
_entity_poly.pdbx_seq_one_letter_code
_entity_poly.pdbx_strand_id
1 'polypeptide(L)'
;MNRLATLLLIAVLGAALFSLLSLDRPIDLSMEIHRPLSTGDSIGGVDKEIVSLPLSSPVRLRAEDSESLRLSLQSQGFDHVGVIALTFDGPPIQVINRTASHFETRTICRPSVQDGANRCRLVLRVGNEQETVLLIQPTSDTSYIEQVTFEAATAKRHAAASGEKVLYGFLLLTLLGPVLVWLRRWPKVESVALVALGTAWIATTGIVGLTIAVAFVAGGYISVKWIARVTEKRSRALVAALVGVIAIISFVKFVAPQISAAFANPGGFWLALPLGVSYFAIRIVDLMLNAYGGTLKDLNFRNYLAFMLLPHTLAAGPILTYPDFLRSQISSYSLIDFSAGAARVCIGLVKKLLADAFLLPIVAASMDEFLIAGWGSSPKVVATMLLANVAYVYIDFSAYCDLAIGAGRTAGRRIPENFDWPLVRSGIRQYWRHWHITLSQWVMRRVYLPAFLKSRSLVLSMVTSMMVIGLWHALNLPWALWAFHHGLAMAAEGWLFPSTGKPAMQITRSPARRIGSWISYGFGVVFVWLWVALGHSFTLFASVEVALRSYILALSTPIWLIHRAVTSIFL
;
A
#
# COMPACT_ATOMS: atom_id res chain seq x y z
N MET A 1 -7.95 30.96 6.23
CA MET A 1 -6.85 30.05 5.84
C MET A 1 -5.93 29.64 6.99
N ASN A 2 -5.46 30.56 7.85
CA ASN A 2 -4.48 30.26 8.92
C ASN A 2 -4.90 29.25 10.01
N ARG A 3 -6.19 29.15 10.35
CA ARG A 3 -6.67 28.14 11.32
C ARG A 3 -6.86 26.77 10.68
N LEU A 4 -7.00 26.69 9.35
CA LEU A 4 -7.42 25.47 8.65
C LEU A 4 -6.29 24.44 8.55
N ALA A 5 -5.06 24.87 8.22
CA ALA A 5 -3.91 23.98 8.14
C ALA A 5 -3.53 23.40 9.51
N THR A 6 -3.57 24.25 10.55
CA THR A 6 -3.35 23.81 11.94
C THR A 6 -4.44 22.87 12.42
N LEU A 7 -5.71 23.10 12.07
CA LEU A 7 -6.81 22.23 12.45
C LEU A 7 -6.85 20.91 11.66
N LEU A 8 -6.45 20.91 10.37
CA LEU A 8 -6.23 19.69 9.60
C LEU A 8 -5.10 18.86 10.21
N LEU A 9 -4.00 19.51 10.60
CA LEU A 9 -2.89 18.85 11.26
C LEU A 9 -3.32 18.28 12.62
N ILE A 10 -4.07 19.04 13.43
CA ILE A 10 -4.59 18.57 14.74
C ILE A 10 -5.60 17.43 14.55
N ALA A 11 -6.49 17.49 13.57
CA ALA A 11 -7.46 16.42 13.32
C ALA A 11 -6.78 15.13 12.82
N VAL A 12 -5.80 15.25 11.93
CA VAL A 12 -5.01 14.11 11.43
C VAL A 12 -4.13 13.53 12.53
N LEU A 13 -3.45 14.38 13.32
CA LEU A 13 -2.63 13.94 14.46
C LEU A 13 -3.48 13.37 15.59
N GLY A 14 -4.66 13.92 15.86
CA GLY A 14 -5.58 13.43 16.89
C GLY A 14 -6.18 12.06 16.53
N ALA A 15 -6.57 11.87 15.25
CA ALA A 15 -6.99 10.57 14.75
C ALA A 15 -5.83 9.55 14.77
N ALA A 16 -4.61 9.98 14.45
CA ALA A 16 -3.41 9.16 14.56
C ALA A 16 -3.12 8.75 16.01
N LEU A 17 -3.23 9.68 16.96
CA LEU A 17 -3.00 9.42 18.39
C LEU A 17 -4.01 8.43 18.96
N PHE A 18 -5.30 8.57 18.59
CA PHE A 18 -6.35 7.65 19.02
C PHE A 18 -6.17 6.23 18.43
N SER A 19 -5.73 6.13 17.17
CA SER A 19 -5.50 4.83 16.51
C SER A 19 -4.19 4.16 16.95
N LEU A 20 -3.19 4.95 17.35
CA LEU A 20 -1.96 4.45 17.99
C LEU A 20 -2.23 3.86 19.40
N LEU A 21 -3.34 4.28 20.03
CA LEU A 21 -3.77 3.76 21.34
C LEU A 21 -4.67 2.52 21.22
N SER A 22 -5.22 2.23 20.04
CA SER A 22 -5.95 0.98 19.76
C SER A 22 -4.97 -0.08 19.23
N LEU A 23 -4.36 -0.81 20.16
CA LEU A 23 -3.38 -1.87 19.90
C LEU A 23 -3.96 -3.04 19.08
N ASP A 24 -3.12 -3.53 18.15
CA ASP A 24 -3.29 -4.72 17.31
C ASP A 24 -3.70 -5.97 18.12
N ARG A 25 -4.68 -6.73 17.62
CA ARG A 25 -5.21 -7.97 18.22
C ARG A 25 -5.07 -9.19 17.27
N PRO A 26 -5.07 -10.44 17.80
CA PRO A 26 -4.13 -11.50 17.44
C PRO A 26 -4.58 -12.46 16.32
N ILE A 27 -3.64 -13.30 15.88
CA ILE A 27 -3.88 -14.54 15.14
C ILE A 27 -4.33 -15.61 16.15
N ASP A 28 -5.40 -16.35 15.86
CA ASP A 28 -5.83 -17.47 16.69
C ASP A 28 -4.89 -18.66 16.48
N LEU A 29 -4.17 -19.01 17.54
CA LEU A 29 -3.22 -20.12 17.55
C LEU A 29 -3.73 -21.17 18.52
N SER A 30 -4.10 -22.34 18.00
CA SER A 30 -4.51 -23.48 18.81
C SER A 30 -3.44 -24.57 18.74
N MET A 31 -3.02 -25.04 19.90
CA MET A 31 -2.03 -26.11 20.04
C MET A 31 -2.71 -27.30 20.71
N GLU A 32 -2.83 -28.42 19.99
CA GLU A 32 -3.37 -29.67 20.52
C GLU A 32 -2.29 -30.75 20.49
N ILE A 33 -2.03 -31.38 21.64
CA ILE A 33 -1.17 -32.56 21.73
C ILE A 33 -2.06 -33.78 21.56
N HIS A 34 -1.91 -34.52 20.45
CA HIS A 34 -2.63 -35.77 20.27
C HIS A 34 -1.85 -36.93 20.89
N ARG A 35 -2.37 -37.43 22.01
CA ARG A 35 -2.07 -38.76 22.57
C ARG A 35 -3.29 -39.67 22.41
N PRO A 36 -3.15 -41.01 22.35
CA PRO A 36 -4.30 -41.87 22.50
C PRO A 36 -4.86 -41.73 23.94
N LEU A 37 -5.97 -40.99 24.05
CA LEU A 37 -6.90 -40.79 25.18
C LEU A 37 -6.53 -39.79 26.32
N SER A 38 -7.44 -38.80 26.48
CA SER A 38 -7.65 -37.80 27.56
C SER A 38 -6.46 -36.87 27.87
N THR A 39 -6.54 -35.53 27.85
CA THR A 39 -7.57 -34.55 28.23
C THR A 39 -7.38 -33.27 27.41
N GLY A 40 -8.48 -32.55 27.15
CA GLY A 40 -8.46 -31.27 26.45
C GLY A 40 -8.09 -30.10 27.36
N ASP A 41 -7.36 -29.15 26.80
CA ASP A 41 -7.27 -27.76 27.27
C ASP A 41 -7.16 -26.86 26.05
N SER A 42 -8.23 -26.11 25.76
CA SER A 42 -8.25 -25.04 24.77
C SER A 42 -7.80 -23.74 25.43
N ILE A 43 -6.61 -23.25 25.09
CA ILE A 43 -6.12 -21.97 25.61
C ILE A 43 -6.65 -20.85 24.69
N GLY A 44 -7.56 -20.03 25.23
CA GLY A 44 -8.02 -18.80 24.61
C GLY A 44 -7.21 -17.59 25.06
N GLY A 45 -6.72 -16.81 24.09
CA GLY A 45 -6.54 -15.36 24.19
C GLY A 45 -5.13 -14.77 24.40
N VAL A 46 -4.82 -13.78 23.55
CA VAL A 46 -4.16 -12.46 23.81
C VAL A 46 -2.70 -12.19 23.33
N ASP A 47 -2.59 -11.11 22.52
CA ASP A 47 -1.59 -10.05 22.23
C ASP A 47 -0.08 -10.23 21.87
N LYS A 48 0.32 -9.47 20.82
CA LYS A 48 1.64 -9.12 20.22
C LYS A 48 2.40 -10.13 19.32
N GLU A 49 3.00 -9.60 18.24
CA GLU A 49 3.69 -10.25 17.09
C GLU A 49 4.94 -11.12 17.41
N ILE A 50 5.22 -11.42 18.68
CA ILE A 50 6.10 -12.53 19.10
C ILE A 50 5.41 -13.19 20.29
N VAL A 51 4.73 -14.31 20.04
CA VAL A 51 4.16 -15.12 21.10
C VAL A 51 5.18 -16.22 21.42
N SER A 52 6.00 -16.01 22.44
CA SER A 52 6.71 -17.12 23.07
C SER A 52 5.71 -17.84 23.96
N LEU A 53 5.35 -19.08 23.62
CA LEU A 53 4.66 -19.97 24.54
C LEU A 53 5.73 -20.82 25.24
N PRO A 54 6.27 -20.39 26.40
CA PRO A 54 7.03 -21.30 27.23
C PRO A 54 6.07 -22.42 27.63
N LEU A 55 6.37 -23.65 27.21
CA LEU A 55 5.63 -24.80 27.68
C LEU A 55 5.86 -24.91 29.18
N SER A 56 4.80 -25.03 29.98
CA SER A 56 4.89 -25.17 31.44
C SER A 56 5.66 -26.43 31.87
N SER A 57 5.82 -27.38 30.95
CA SER A 57 6.72 -28.53 31.05
C SER A 57 7.17 -28.97 29.64
N PRO A 58 8.40 -29.50 29.46
CA PRO A 58 8.88 -29.97 28.16
C PRO A 58 7.93 -31.03 27.57
N VAL A 59 7.52 -30.85 26.32
CA VAL A 59 6.65 -31.81 25.63
C VAL A 59 7.51 -32.93 25.06
N ARG A 60 7.41 -34.11 25.67
CA ARG A 60 8.06 -35.34 25.21
C ARG A 60 7.27 -35.89 24.02
N LEU A 61 7.94 -36.10 22.89
CA LEU A 61 7.41 -36.79 21.71
C LEU A 61 8.21 -38.08 21.48
N ARG A 62 7.54 -39.23 21.52
CA ARG A 62 8.16 -40.54 21.20
C ARG A 62 7.84 -40.98 19.77
N ALA A 63 8.87 -41.39 19.03
CA ALA A 63 8.71 -41.95 17.68
C ALA A 63 7.92 -43.27 17.68
N GLU A 64 8.05 -44.09 18.72
CA GLU A 64 7.39 -45.40 18.84
C GLU A 64 5.87 -45.30 19.02
N ASP A 65 5.36 -44.20 19.60
CA ASP A 65 3.94 -44.04 19.97
C ASP A 65 3.11 -43.28 18.91
N SER A 66 3.70 -42.96 17.75
CA SER A 66 3.11 -42.08 16.71
C SER A 66 2.65 -40.71 17.26
N GLU A 67 3.20 -40.27 18.39
CA GLU A 67 2.85 -38.99 18.99
C GLU A 67 3.28 -37.85 18.06
N SER A 68 2.34 -36.96 17.76
CA SER A 68 2.57 -35.80 16.92
C SER A 68 2.05 -34.55 17.60
N LEU A 69 2.85 -33.49 17.59
CA LEU A 69 2.36 -32.18 17.97
C LEU A 69 1.55 -31.62 16.80
N ARG A 70 0.25 -31.39 17.03
CA ARG A 70 -0.64 -30.74 16.06
C ARG A 70 -0.67 -29.25 16.35
N LEU A 71 -0.14 -28.47 15.41
CA LEU A 71 -0.29 -27.02 15.42
C LEU A 71 -1.35 -26.66 14.40
N SER A 72 -2.45 -26.08 14.85
CA SER A 72 -3.48 -25.54 13.99
C SER A 72 -3.40 -24.02 14.01
N LEU A 73 -3.03 -23.47 12.86
CA LEU A 73 -2.96 -22.04 12.62
C LEU A 73 -4.18 -21.63 11.81
N GLN A 74 -5.05 -20.84 12.42
CA GLN A 74 -6.15 -20.22 11.71
C GLN A 74 -5.87 -18.73 11.59
N SER A 75 -5.57 -18.28 10.37
CA SER A 75 -5.53 -16.85 10.09
C SER A 75 -6.94 -16.37 9.74
N GLN A 76 -7.39 -15.34 10.44
CA GLN A 76 -8.54 -14.54 10.04
C GLN A 76 -8.05 -13.27 9.34
N GLY A 77 -8.24 -13.15 8.02
CA GLY A 77 -7.87 -11.96 7.26
C GLY A 77 -6.61 -12.13 6.38
N PHE A 78 -5.84 -11.05 6.18
CA PHE A 78 -4.73 -10.98 5.21
C PHE A 78 -3.81 -12.22 5.18
N ASP A 79 -3.11 -12.48 4.07
CA ASP A 79 -2.09 -13.53 4.06
C ASP A 79 -0.98 -13.21 5.10
N HIS A 80 -0.73 -14.12 6.04
CA HIS A 80 0.36 -13.98 7.01
C HIS A 80 1.52 -14.91 6.65
N VAL A 81 2.73 -14.43 6.87
CA VAL A 81 3.91 -15.29 6.93
C VAL A 81 4.18 -15.53 8.41
N GLY A 82 3.87 -16.74 8.85
CA GLY A 82 4.17 -17.23 10.19
C GLY A 82 5.54 -17.87 10.21
N VAL A 83 6.38 -17.50 11.18
CA VAL A 83 7.64 -18.14 11.46
C VAL A 83 7.53 -18.81 12.82
N ILE A 84 7.48 -20.13 12.84
CA ILE A 84 7.54 -20.92 14.07
C ILE A 84 9.00 -21.26 14.32
N ALA A 85 9.56 -20.79 15.42
CA ALA A 85 10.83 -21.29 15.92
C ALA A 85 10.55 -22.36 16.99
N LEU A 86 11.09 -23.55 16.78
CA LEU A 86 11.06 -24.67 17.70
C LEU A 86 12.46 -24.87 18.27
N THR A 87 12.56 -24.92 19.59
CA THR A 87 13.75 -25.39 20.30
C THR A 87 13.42 -26.74 20.91
N PHE A 88 14.21 -27.75 20.56
CA PHE A 88 14.06 -29.10 21.09
C PHE A 88 15.40 -29.74 21.36
N ASP A 89 15.42 -30.66 22.32
CA ASP A 89 16.55 -31.52 22.62
C ASP A 89 16.26 -32.94 22.12
N GLY A 90 17.22 -33.56 21.41
CA GLY A 90 17.05 -34.88 20.78
C GLY A 90 17.20 -34.92 19.25
N PRO A 91 16.89 -36.07 18.60
CA PRO A 91 17.07 -36.30 17.17
C PRO A 91 16.19 -35.39 16.30
N PRO A 92 16.52 -35.23 15.00
CA PRO A 92 15.79 -34.33 14.09
C PRO A 92 14.28 -34.59 14.09
N ILE A 93 13.51 -33.53 13.85
CA ILE A 93 12.06 -33.61 13.70
C ILE A 93 11.66 -33.50 12.23
N GLN A 94 10.69 -34.31 11.82
CA GLN A 94 10.00 -34.18 10.55
C GLN A 94 8.75 -33.32 10.75
N VAL A 95 8.46 -32.45 9.78
CA VAL A 95 7.25 -31.64 9.76
C VAL A 95 6.42 -32.00 8.54
N ILE A 96 5.19 -32.44 8.78
CA ILE A 96 4.24 -32.85 7.76
C ILE A 96 3.11 -31.81 7.73
N ASN A 97 2.95 -31.15 6.59
CA ASN A 97 1.82 -30.25 6.35
C ASN A 97 0.63 -31.07 5.82
N ARG A 98 -0.48 -31.14 6.56
CA ARG A 98 -1.63 -31.99 6.20
C ARG A 98 -2.74 -31.28 5.43
N THR A 99 -2.76 -29.96 5.41
CA THR A 99 -3.87 -29.16 4.87
C THR A 99 -3.55 -28.48 3.54
N ALA A 100 -2.29 -28.43 3.12
CA ALA A 100 -1.88 -27.66 1.95
C ALA A 100 -1.11 -28.51 0.93
N SER A 101 -1.73 -28.80 -0.22
CA SER A 101 -1.07 -29.41 -1.39
C SER A 101 -0.20 -28.42 -2.19
N HIS A 102 -0.19 -27.13 -1.85
CA HIS A 102 0.41 -26.07 -2.67
C HIS A 102 1.29 -25.04 -1.93
N PHE A 103 1.58 -25.21 -0.64
CA PHE A 103 2.37 -24.23 0.12
C PHE A 103 3.74 -24.80 0.52
N GLU A 104 4.83 -24.13 0.11
CA GLU A 104 6.21 -24.47 0.48
C GLU A 104 6.42 -24.27 2.00
N THR A 105 6.48 -25.36 2.74
CA THR A 105 7.10 -25.40 4.06
C THR A 105 8.61 -25.46 3.89
N ARG A 106 9.32 -24.43 4.36
CA ARG A 106 10.79 -24.47 4.48
C ARG A 106 11.19 -24.66 5.94
N THR A 107 11.91 -25.74 6.20
CA THR A 107 12.43 -26.10 7.51
C THR A 107 13.94 -25.90 7.51
N ILE A 108 14.44 -25.04 8.39
CA ILE A 108 15.89 -24.86 8.60
C ILE A 108 16.20 -25.26 10.04
N CYS A 109 16.87 -26.39 10.22
CA CYS A 109 17.33 -26.85 11.52
C CYS A 109 18.83 -26.64 11.64
N ARG A 110 19.26 -26.03 12.75
CA ARG A 110 20.68 -25.88 13.08
C ARG A 110 20.93 -26.43 14.49
N PRO A 111 21.95 -27.29 14.68
CA PRO A 111 22.37 -27.69 16.01
C PRO A 111 22.99 -26.49 16.75
N SER A 112 22.60 -26.28 18.01
CA SER A 112 23.22 -25.27 18.89
C SER A 112 24.50 -25.84 19.48
N VAL A 113 25.65 -25.24 19.16
CA VAL A 113 26.97 -25.71 19.62
C VAL A 113 27.19 -25.44 21.13
N GLN A 114 26.45 -24.49 21.72
CA GLN A 114 26.65 -24.10 23.13
C GLN A 114 25.93 -25.00 24.14
N ASP A 115 24.74 -25.51 23.79
CA ASP A 115 23.85 -26.18 24.77
C ASP A 115 23.38 -27.58 24.33
N GLY A 116 23.86 -28.10 23.18
CA GLY A 116 23.45 -29.41 22.64
C GLY A 116 22.03 -29.46 22.03
N ALA A 117 21.18 -28.47 22.32
CA ALA A 117 19.82 -28.39 21.78
C ALA A 117 19.77 -28.08 20.27
N ASN A 118 18.85 -28.71 19.56
CA ASN A 118 18.56 -28.44 18.15
C ASN A 118 17.52 -27.31 18.03
N ARG A 119 17.84 -26.28 17.22
CA ARG A 119 16.90 -25.18 16.93
C ARG A 119 16.42 -25.30 15.49
N CYS A 120 15.12 -25.56 15.31
CA CYS A 120 14.49 -25.56 14.00
C CYS A 120 13.64 -24.30 13.82
N ARG A 121 13.83 -23.60 12.70
CA ARG A 121 12.95 -22.52 12.26
C ARG A 121 12.11 -23.03 11.10
N LEU A 122 10.80 -23.08 11.32
CA LEU A 122 9.77 -23.46 10.37
C LEU A 122 9.09 -22.22 9.86
N VAL A 123 9.07 -22.05 8.55
CA VAL A 123 8.36 -20.94 7.94
C VAL A 123 7.16 -21.46 7.19
N LEU A 124 6.04 -20.86 7.52
CA LEU A 124 4.71 -21.26 7.10
C LEU A 124 4.03 -20.05 6.50
N ARG A 125 3.50 -20.24 5.30
CA ARG A 125 2.51 -19.33 4.78
C ARG A 125 1.14 -19.81 5.25
N VAL A 126 0.42 -18.95 5.95
CA VAL A 126 -0.97 -19.20 6.34
C VAL A 126 -1.82 -18.29 5.45
N GLY A 127 -2.60 -18.92 4.56
CA GLY A 127 -3.55 -18.21 3.71
C GLY A 127 -4.79 -17.75 4.49
N ASN A 128 -5.43 -16.69 4.00
CA ASN A 128 -6.69 -16.20 4.59
C ASN A 128 -7.75 -17.31 4.70
N GLU A 129 -8.37 -17.45 5.88
CA GLU A 129 -9.45 -18.41 6.17
C GLU A 129 -9.06 -19.89 5.97
N GLN A 130 -7.77 -20.20 5.86
CA GLN A 130 -7.28 -21.57 5.78
C GLN A 130 -6.70 -22.02 7.12
N GLU A 131 -7.26 -23.10 7.67
CA GLU A 131 -6.63 -23.83 8.76
C GLU A 131 -5.36 -24.50 8.21
N THR A 132 -4.20 -24.10 8.72
CA THR A 132 -2.93 -24.78 8.42
C THR A 132 -2.58 -25.70 9.59
N VAL A 133 -2.73 -27.01 9.35
CA VAL A 133 -2.42 -28.06 10.30
C VAL A 133 -1.02 -28.61 10.01
N LEU A 134 -0.11 -28.39 10.95
CA LEU A 134 1.19 -29.04 10.98
C LEU A 134 1.20 -30.20 11.95
N LEU A 135 1.82 -31.30 11.53
CA LEU A 135 2.21 -32.38 12.40
C LEU A 135 3.72 -32.40 12.53
N ILE A 136 4.23 -32.26 13.75
CA ILE A 136 5.65 -32.40 14.06
C ILE A 136 5.86 -33.77 14.71
N GLN A 137 6.73 -34.58 14.11
CA GLN A 137 7.05 -35.94 14.54
C GLN A 137 8.57 -36.13 14.62
N PRO A 138 9.11 -36.85 15.63
CA PRO A 138 10.54 -37.20 15.67
C PRO A 138 10.90 -38.24 14.59
N THR A 139 12.10 -38.16 13.99
CA THR A 139 12.52 -39.09 12.92
C THR A 139 13.11 -40.42 13.39
N SER A 140 13.56 -40.54 14.64
CA SER A 140 14.17 -41.80 15.14
C SER A 140 13.85 -42.10 16.61
N ASP A 141 14.40 -41.33 17.54
CA ASP A 141 14.26 -41.52 18.99
C ASP A 141 13.36 -40.45 19.63
N THR A 142 13.33 -40.40 20.96
CA THR A 142 12.51 -39.44 21.70
C THR A 142 13.08 -38.02 21.57
N SER A 143 12.26 -37.06 21.16
CA SER A 143 12.63 -35.63 21.14
C SER A 143 11.83 -34.87 22.20
N TYR A 144 12.48 -33.96 22.92
CA TYR A 144 11.88 -33.09 23.93
C TYR A 144 11.75 -31.69 23.35
N ILE A 145 10.52 -31.24 23.08
CA ILE A 145 10.28 -29.85 22.69
C ILE A 145 10.25 -29.02 23.98
N GLU A 146 11.30 -28.23 24.19
CA GLU A 146 11.43 -27.38 25.37
C GLU A 146 10.67 -26.06 25.21
N GLN A 147 10.71 -25.49 24.00
CA GLN A 147 10.10 -24.19 23.74
C GLN A 147 9.60 -24.08 22.30
N VAL A 148 8.38 -23.55 22.17
CA VAL A 148 7.79 -23.15 20.89
C VAL A 148 7.61 -21.64 20.91
N THR A 149 8.30 -20.94 20.01
CA THR A 149 8.07 -19.51 19.79
C THR A 149 7.45 -19.28 18.43
N PHE A 150 6.39 -18.48 18.41
CA PHE A 150 5.68 -18.11 17.20
C PHE A 150 5.90 -16.63 16.93
N GLU A 151 6.54 -16.33 15.80
CA GLU A 151 6.68 -14.98 15.27
C GLU A 151 5.83 -14.89 14.01
N ALA A 152 4.71 -14.16 14.06
CA ALA A 152 3.97 -13.86 12.85
C ALA A 152 4.35 -12.48 12.33
N ALA A 153 4.67 -12.41 11.04
CA ALA A 153 4.78 -11.16 10.34
C ALA A 153 3.60 -11.01 9.39
N THR A 154 2.82 -9.94 9.58
CA THR A 154 1.76 -9.61 8.63
C THR A 154 2.37 -8.95 7.40
N ALA A 155 2.33 -9.66 6.27
CA ALA A 155 2.78 -9.13 4.99
C ALA A 155 1.57 -8.65 4.20
N LYS A 156 1.51 -7.36 3.88
CA LYS A 156 0.44 -6.83 3.01
C LYS A 156 0.68 -7.27 1.57
N ARG A 157 0.05 -8.35 1.12
CA ARG A 157 -0.06 -8.67 -0.31
C ARG A 157 -1.33 -8.08 -0.87
N HIS A 158 -1.20 -7.08 -1.72
CA HIS A 158 -2.31 -6.60 -2.52
C HIS A 158 -2.51 -7.51 -3.74
N ALA A 159 -3.77 -7.94 -3.93
CA ALA A 159 -4.44 -8.00 -5.23
C ALA A 159 -4.36 -9.27 -6.11
N ALA A 160 -4.54 -10.47 -5.56
CA ALA A 160 -4.89 -11.61 -6.43
C ALA A 160 -6.35 -11.51 -6.95
N ALA A 161 -7.34 -11.32 -6.06
CA ALA A 161 -8.75 -11.36 -6.46
C ALA A 161 -9.35 -10.02 -6.96
N SER A 162 -8.73 -8.88 -6.62
CA SER A 162 -9.21 -7.55 -7.05
C SER A 162 -8.64 -7.09 -8.40
N GLY A 163 -7.49 -7.61 -8.81
CA GLY A 163 -6.81 -7.21 -10.05
C GLY A 163 -7.61 -7.57 -11.31
N GLU A 164 -8.12 -8.80 -11.39
CA GLU A 164 -8.85 -9.29 -12.57
C GLU A 164 -10.16 -8.54 -12.80
N LYS A 165 -10.98 -8.35 -11.76
CA LYS A 165 -12.24 -7.60 -11.86
C LYS A 165 -12.01 -6.16 -12.32
N VAL A 166 -10.95 -5.53 -11.83
CA VAL A 166 -10.58 -4.17 -12.26
C VAL A 166 -10.13 -4.16 -13.71
N LEU A 167 -9.38 -5.17 -14.15
CA LEU A 167 -8.93 -5.32 -15.52
C LEU A 167 -10.10 -5.47 -16.50
N TYR A 168 -11.03 -6.40 -16.20
CA TYR A 168 -12.24 -6.59 -17.00
C TYR A 168 -13.10 -5.32 -17.02
N GLY A 169 -13.17 -4.59 -15.91
CA GLY A 169 -13.83 -3.29 -15.85
C GLY A 169 -13.23 -2.29 -16.85
N PHE A 170 -11.91 -2.16 -16.91
CA PHE A 170 -11.25 -1.25 -17.87
C PHE A 170 -11.40 -1.70 -19.32
N LEU A 171 -11.36 -3.00 -19.59
CA LEU A 171 -11.64 -3.55 -20.92
C LEU A 171 -13.07 -3.23 -21.37
N LEU A 172 -14.05 -3.45 -20.49
CA LEU A 172 -15.45 -3.11 -20.76
C LEU A 172 -15.62 -1.61 -21.04
N LEU A 173 -14.99 -0.74 -20.24
CA LEU A 173 -15.06 0.72 -20.47
C LEU A 173 -14.44 1.14 -21.79
N THR A 174 -13.40 0.44 -22.23
CA THR A 174 -12.73 0.70 -23.50
C THR A 174 -13.64 0.32 -24.68
N LEU A 175 -14.29 -0.85 -24.60
CA LEU A 175 -15.27 -1.30 -25.59
C LEU A 175 -16.51 -0.39 -25.64
N LEU A 176 -16.96 0.13 -24.49
CA LEU A 176 -18.07 1.07 -24.40
C LEU A 176 -17.69 2.51 -24.78
N GLY A 177 -16.39 2.81 -24.98
CA GLY A 177 -15.89 4.15 -25.31
C GLY A 177 -16.62 4.82 -26.48
N PRO A 178 -16.76 4.17 -27.65
CA PRO A 178 -17.49 4.72 -28.80
C PRO A 178 -18.95 5.02 -28.50
N VAL A 179 -19.61 4.18 -27.69
CA VAL A 179 -21.01 4.39 -27.26
C VAL A 179 -21.10 5.64 -26.37
N LEU A 180 -20.18 5.80 -25.41
CA LEU A 180 -20.12 6.98 -24.56
C LEU A 180 -19.86 8.27 -25.37
N VAL A 181 -19.05 8.19 -26.43
CA VAL A 181 -18.85 9.31 -27.35
C VAL A 181 -20.12 9.60 -28.15
N TRP A 182 -20.82 8.59 -28.65
CA TRP A 182 -22.07 8.76 -29.38
C TRP A 182 -23.17 9.43 -28.53
N LEU A 183 -23.26 9.06 -27.24
CA LEU A 183 -24.21 9.62 -26.27
C LEU A 183 -23.98 11.11 -25.97
N ARG A 184 -22.83 11.70 -26.35
CA ARG A 184 -22.53 13.13 -26.15
C ARG A 184 -23.51 14.08 -26.83
N ARG A 185 -24.18 13.61 -27.88
CA ARG A 185 -25.29 14.34 -28.52
C ARG A 185 -26.38 14.72 -27.51
N TRP A 186 -26.48 13.97 -26.42
CA TRP A 186 -27.39 14.21 -25.31
C TRP A 186 -26.62 14.25 -23.97
N PRO A 187 -26.04 15.40 -23.58
CA PRO A 187 -25.16 15.50 -22.40
C PRO A 187 -25.78 15.01 -21.08
N LYS A 188 -27.11 15.09 -20.96
CA LYS A 188 -27.85 14.54 -19.82
C LYS A 188 -27.76 13.01 -19.79
N VAL A 189 -27.93 12.36 -20.94
CA VAL A 189 -27.89 10.90 -21.09
C VAL A 189 -26.46 10.40 -20.89
N GLU A 190 -25.45 11.07 -21.46
CA GLU A 190 -24.03 10.74 -21.21
C GLU A 190 -23.73 10.77 -19.71
N SER A 191 -24.16 11.81 -19.00
CA SER A 191 -23.93 11.94 -17.56
C SER A 191 -24.59 10.80 -16.77
N VAL A 192 -25.81 10.42 -17.12
CA VAL A 192 -26.53 9.30 -16.50
C VAL A 192 -25.83 7.97 -16.80
N ALA A 193 -25.36 7.76 -18.03
CA ALA A 193 -24.61 6.55 -18.40
C ALA A 193 -23.30 6.42 -17.60
N LEU A 194 -22.54 7.51 -17.43
CA LEU A 194 -21.33 7.52 -16.60
C LEU A 194 -21.63 7.16 -15.14
N VAL A 195 -22.69 7.74 -14.57
CA VAL A 195 -23.15 7.43 -13.20
C VAL A 195 -23.58 5.98 -13.09
N ALA A 196 -24.34 5.46 -14.04
CA ALA A 196 -24.79 4.07 -14.05
C ALA A 196 -23.61 3.10 -14.12
N LEU A 197 -22.64 3.34 -15.01
CA LEU A 197 -21.44 2.51 -15.13
C LEU A 197 -20.58 2.55 -13.86
N GLY A 198 -20.35 3.74 -13.28
CA GLY A 198 -19.60 3.86 -12.04
C GLY A 198 -20.31 3.19 -10.86
N THR A 199 -21.63 3.31 -10.77
CA THR A 199 -22.44 2.67 -9.73
C THR A 199 -22.44 1.15 -9.89
N ALA A 200 -22.59 0.64 -11.12
CA ALA A 200 -22.52 -0.78 -11.42
C ALA A 200 -21.14 -1.35 -11.07
N TRP A 201 -20.06 -0.61 -11.34
CA TRP A 201 -18.72 -1.03 -10.93
C TRP A 201 -18.60 -1.12 -9.41
N ILE A 202 -19.04 -0.10 -8.65
CA ILE A 202 -19.05 -0.19 -7.18
C ILE A 202 -19.92 -1.37 -6.71
N ALA A 203 -21.06 -1.61 -7.34
CA ALA A 203 -21.95 -2.72 -6.95
C ALA A 203 -21.26 -4.10 -7.05
N THR A 204 -20.23 -4.25 -7.91
CA THR A 204 -19.42 -5.48 -7.97
C THR A 204 -18.58 -5.74 -6.71
N THR A 205 -18.41 -4.74 -5.83
CA THR A 205 -17.79 -4.88 -4.51
C THR A 205 -18.81 -5.27 -3.42
N GLY A 206 -20.06 -5.54 -3.80
CA GLY A 206 -21.12 -5.92 -2.86
C GLY A 206 -21.99 -4.75 -2.39
N ILE A 207 -23.18 -5.10 -1.88
CA ILE A 207 -24.24 -4.14 -1.53
C ILE A 207 -23.82 -3.17 -0.42
N VAL A 208 -23.10 -3.65 0.60
CA VAL A 208 -22.64 -2.82 1.72
C VAL A 208 -21.65 -1.76 1.23
N GLY A 209 -20.74 -2.11 0.32
CA GLY A 209 -19.80 -1.14 -0.25
C GLY A 209 -20.48 -0.10 -1.14
N LEU A 210 -21.49 -0.52 -1.90
CA LEU A 210 -22.35 0.42 -2.62
C LEU A 210 -23.07 1.39 -1.67
N THR A 211 -23.65 0.90 -0.57
CA THR A 211 -24.33 1.75 0.41
C THR A 211 -23.37 2.75 1.05
N ILE A 212 -22.16 2.31 1.44
CA ILE A 212 -21.13 3.20 1.99
C ILE A 212 -20.75 4.26 0.95
N ALA A 213 -20.50 3.88 -0.30
CA ALA A 213 -20.14 4.83 -1.35
C ALA A 213 -21.25 5.85 -1.63
N VAL A 214 -22.51 5.41 -1.73
CA VAL A 214 -23.66 6.29 -1.95
C VAL A 214 -23.82 7.25 -0.78
N ALA A 215 -23.76 6.77 0.47
CA ALA A 215 -23.84 7.61 1.65
C ALA A 215 -22.70 8.64 1.70
N PHE A 216 -21.47 8.22 1.36
CA PHE A 216 -20.30 9.08 1.37
C PHE A 216 -20.36 10.17 0.29
N VAL A 217 -20.80 9.82 -0.93
CA VAL A 217 -21.03 10.77 -2.03
C VAL A 217 -22.20 11.71 -1.70
N ALA A 218 -23.31 11.22 -1.16
CA ALA A 218 -24.43 12.07 -0.76
C ALA A 218 -24.02 13.05 0.36
N GLY A 219 -23.36 12.56 1.40
CA GLY A 219 -22.84 13.37 2.50
C GLY A 219 -21.86 14.43 2.02
N GLY A 220 -20.93 14.07 1.13
CA GLY A 220 -20.01 15.00 0.49
C GLY A 220 -20.73 16.14 -0.24
N TYR A 221 -21.77 15.83 -1.03
CA TYR A 221 -22.56 16.87 -1.72
C TYR A 221 -23.25 17.82 -0.74
N ILE A 222 -23.89 17.27 0.31
CA ILE A 222 -24.59 18.04 1.34
C ILE A 222 -23.61 18.97 2.04
N SER A 223 -22.45 18.46 2.47
CA SER A 223 -21.44 19.27 3.14
C SER A 223 -20.88 20.38 2.24
N VAL A 224 -20.64 20.10 0.96
CA VAL A 224 -20.19 21.10 -0.02
C VAL A 224 -21.24 22.21 -0.20
N LYS A 225 -22.52 21.85 -0.36
CA LYS A 225 -23.62 22.83 -0.47
C LYS A 225 -23.82 23.62 0.82
N TRP A 226 -23.67 22.99 1.98
CA TRP A 226 -23.72 23.66 3.27
C TRP A 226 -22.62 24.71 3.42
N ILE A 227 -21.35 24.35 3.15
CA ILE A 227 -20.22 25.30 3.14
C ILE A 227 -20.44 26.42 2.13
N ALA A 228 -21.05 26.12 0.98
CA ALA A 228 -21.35 27.12 -0.04
C ALA A 228 -22.38 28.16 0.43
N ARG A 229 -23.40 27.74 1.20
CA ARG A 229 -24.49 28.60 1.71
C ARG A 229 -24.11 29.40 2.96
N VAL A 230 -23.22 28.88 3.80
CA VAL A 230 -22.81 29.55 5.04
C VAL A 230 -21.96 30.77 4.71
N THR A 231 -22.51 31.96 4.96
CA THR A 231 -21.82 33.26 4.79
C THR A 231 -20.99 33.60 6.02
N GLU A 232 -21.58 33.52 7.21
CA GLU A 232 -20.90 33.74 8.48
C GLU A 232 -20.21 32.49 9.01
N LYS A 233 -19.01 32.61 9.59
CA LYS A 233 -18.31 31.48 10.25
C LYS A 233 -18.07 30.27 9.34
N ARG A 234 -17.99 30.48 8.01
CA ARG A 234 -17.73 29.46 6.98
C ARG A 234 -16.51 28.57 7.25
N SER A 235 -15.50 29.10 7.93
CA SER A 235 -14.32 28.33 8.34
C SER A 235 -14.64 27.21 9.34
N ARG A 236 -15.58 27.43 10.27
CA ARG A 236 -16.03 26.39 11.22
C ARG A 236 -16.84 25.32 10.51
N ALA A 237 -17.66 25.72 9.54
CA ALA A 237 -18.39 24.77 8.70
C ALA A 237 -17.44 23.87 7.91
N LEU A 238 -16.43 24.46 7.29
CA LEU A 238 -15.39 23.67 6.60
C LEU A 238 -14.67 22.71 7.55
N VAL A 239 -14.24 23.18 8.73
CA VAL A 239 -13.55 22.31 9.71
C VAL A 239 -14.44 21.15 10.14
N ALA A 240 -15.70 21.40 10.49
CA ALA A 240 -16.65 20.36 10.87
C ALA A 240 -16.83 19.32 9.74
N ALA A 241 -16.96 19.78 8.49
CA ALA A 241 -17.09 18.90 7.34
C ALA A 241 -15.83 18.06 7.08
N LEU A 242 -14.63 18.67 7.20
CA LEU A 242 -13.36 17.96 7.05
C LEU A 242 -13.17 16.92 8.16
N VAL A 243 -13.47 17.26 9.40
CA VAL A 243 -13.42 16.33 10.54
C VAL A 243 -14.40 15.18 10.31
N GLY A 244 -15.62 15.46 9.85
CA GLY A 244 -16.61 14.43 9.52
C GLY A 244 -16.11 13.47 8.44
N VAL A 245 -15.55 13.99 7.34
CA VAL A 245 -15.00 13.16 6.26
C VAL A 245 -13.82 12.31 6.75
N ILE A 246 -12.88 12.91 7.49
CA ILE A 246 -11.73 12.19 8.05
C ILE A 246 -12.21 11.12 9.03
N ALA A 247 -13.15 11.42 9.91
CA ALA A 247 -13.71 10.46 10.87
C ALA A 247 -14.37 9.27 10.17
N ILE A 248 -15.16 9.51 9.12
CA ILE A 248 -15.78 8.43 8.33
C ILE A 248 -14.72 7.58 7.66
N ILE A 249 -13.73 8.18 7.00
CA ILE A 249 -12.66 7.42 6.32
C ILE A 249 -11.84 6.63 7.33
N SER A 250 -11.48 7.23 8.46
CA SER A 250 -10.71 6.56 9.51
C SER A 250 -11.50 5.40 10.11
N PHE A 251 -12.80 5.60 10.34
CA PHE A 251 -13.68 4.53 10.80
C PHE A 251 -13.74 3.39 9.78
N VAL A 252 -14.01 3.71 8.51
CA VAL A 252 -14.14 2.72 7.44
C VAL A 252 -12.81 1.99 7.17
N LYS A 253 -11.69 2.70 7.13
CA LYS A 253 -10.38 2.11 6.79
C LYS A 253 -9.71 1.37 7.94
N PHE A 254 -9.92 1.81 9.17
CA PHE A 254 -9.13 1.35 10.31
C PHE A 254 -10.05 0.70 11.34
N VAL A 255 -11.09 1.38 11.83
CA VAL A 255 -11.92 0.89 12.95
C VAL A 255 -12.82 -0.29 12.57
N ALA A 256 -13.56 -0.17 11.48
CA ALA A 256 -14.57 -1.14 11.09
C ALA A 256 -14.01 -2.53 10.70
N PRO A 257 -12.88 -2.61 9.98
CA PRO A 257 -11.96 -3.76 9.96
C PRO A 257 -11.82 -4.49 11.31
N GLN A 258 -11.39 -3.75 12.34
CA GLN A 258 -11.08 -4.30 13.67
C GLN A 258 -12.35 -4.78 14.38
N ILE A 259 -13.46 -4.05 14.24
CA ILE A 259 -14.77 -4.44 14.77
C ILE A 259 -15.26 -5.73 14.08
N SER A 260 -15.17 -5.81 12.75
CA SER A 260 -15.62 -7.00 12.00
C SER A 260 -14.85 -8.26 12.40
N ALA A 261 -13.54 -8.12 12.64
CA ALA A 261 -12.71 -9.21 13.17
C ALA A 261 -13.11 -9.62 14.60
N ALA A 262 -13.49 -8.65 15.45
CA ALA A 262 -13.86 -8.91 16.85
C ALA A 262 -15.22 -9.65 17.02
N PHE A 263 -16.10 -9.63 16.01
CA PHE A 263 -17.46 -10.17 16.11
C PHE A 263 -17.70 -11.47 15.31
N ALA A 264 -16.65 -12.23 14.95
CA ALA A 264 -16.76 -13.51 14.22
C ALA A 264 -17.73 -13.45 13.02
N ASN A 265 -17.76 -12.30 12.32
CA ASN A 265 -18.53 -12.09 11.10
C ASN A 265 -17.53 -11.83 9.95
N PRO A 266 -16.84 -12.89 9.47
CA PRO A 266 -15.54 -12.75 8.82
C PRO A 266 -15.65 -12.25 7.38
N GLY A 267 -16.81 -12.42 6.73
CA GLY A 267 -16.97 -12.13 5.29
C GLY A 267 -17.71 -10.82 4.94
N GLY A 268 -18.37 -10.17 5.90
CA GLY A 268 -19.38 -9.15 5.57
C GLY A 268 -18.84 -7.74 5.30
N PHE A 269 -17.95 -7.22 6.15
CA PHE A 269 -17.52 -5.82 6.09
C PHE A 269 -16.26 -5.62 5.22
N TRP A 270 -15.38 -6.62 5.18
CA TRP A 270 -14.11 -6.55 4.46
C TRP A 270 -14.26 -6.60 2.93
N LEU A 271 -15.21 -7.40 2.44
CA LEU A 271 -15.60 -7.38 1.02
C LEU A 271 -16.25 -6.04 0.63
N ALA A 272 -16.74 -5.29 1.61
CA ALA A 272 -17.60 -4.14 1.42
C ALA A 272 -16.88 -2.78 1.46
N LEU A 273 -15.55 -2.73 1.53
CA LEU A 273 -14.88 -1.44 1.39
C LEU A 273 -15.01 -0.97 -0.07
N PRO A 274 -15.70 0.15 -0.36
CA PRO A 274 -15.89 0.55 -1.73
C PRO A 274 -14.53 0.85 -2.36
N LEU A 275 -14.29 0.21 -3.50
CA LEU A 275 -13.15 0.48 -4.35
C LEU A 275 -13.06 2.00 -4.58
N GLY A 276 -11.92 2.59 -4.20
CA GLY A 276 -11.70 4.02 -4.38
C GLY A 276 -12.23 4.95 -3.28
N VAL A 277 -12.66 4.47 -2.09
CA VAL A 277 -13.10 5.35 -0.97
C VAL A 277 -12.09 6.45 -0.63
N SER A 278 -10.79 6.13 -0.69
CA SER A 278 -9.67 7.06 -0.52
C SER A 278 -9.62 8.16 -1.57
N TYR A 279 -10.04 7.86 -2.80
CA TYR A 279 -10.07 8.81 -3.92
C TYR A 279 -11.33 9.68 -3.87
N PHE A 280 -12.48 9.11 -3.48
CA PHE A 280 -13.70 9.87 -3.18
C PHE A 280 -13.42 10.93 -2.11
N ALA A 281 -12.70 10.56 -1.06
CA ALA A 281 -12.31 11.47 0.00
C ALA A 281 -11.56 12.70 -0.52
N ILE A 282 -10.52 12.48 -1.35
CA ILE A 282 -9.74 13.58 -1.93
C ILE A 282 -10.61 14.48 -2.81
N ARG A 283 -11.49 13.90 -3.64
CA ARG A 283 -12.43 14.68 -4.47
C ARG A 283 -13.40 15.51 -3.64
N ILE A 284 -13.96 14.92 -2.58
CA ILE A 284 -14.88 15.61 -1.66
C ILE A 284 -14.16 16.74 -0.94
N VAL A 285 -12.99 16.48 -0.38
CA VAL A 285 -12.17 17.50 0.30
C VAL A 285 -11.80 18.62 -0.67
N ASP A 286 -11.41 18.30 -1.91
CA ASP A 286 -11.11 19.33 -2.92
C ASP A 286 -12.32 20.23 -3.20
N LEU A 287 -13.51 19.64 -3.37
CA LEU A 287 -14.76 20.39 -3.54
C LEU A 287 -15.11 21.23 -2.31
N MET A 288 -14.92 20.72 -1.09
CA MET A 288 -15.14 21.47 0.15
C MET A 288 -14.22 22.69 0.24
N LEU A 289 -12.94 22.53 -0.10
CA LEU A 289 -11.95 23.61 -0.12
C LEU A 289 -12.28 24.65 -1.20
N ASN A 290 -12.71 24.22 -2.39
CA ASN A 290 -13.16 25.14 -3.45
C ASN A 290 -14.45 25.87 -3.08
N ALA A 291 -15.40 25.19 -2.44
CA ALA A 291 -16.61 25.80 -1.92
C ALA A 291 -16.24 26.88 -0.89
N TYR A 292 -15.42 26.55 0.11
CA TYR A 292 -14.93 27.52 1.10
C TYR A 292 -14.21 28.73 0.47
N GLY A 293 -13.40 28.49 -0.57
CA GLY A 293 -12.71 29.54 -1.31
C GLY A 293 -13.59 30.36 -2.24
N GLY A 294 -14.86 29.98 -2.45
CA GLY A 294 -15.75 30.66 -3.39
C GLY A 294 -15.38 30.46 -4.87
N THR A 295 -14.52 29.49 -5.19
CA THR A 295 -14.03 29.24 -6.56
C THR A 295 -14.87 28.21 -7.31
N LEU A 296 -15.81 27.56 -6.62
CA LEU A 296 -16.64 26.49 -7.13
C LEU A 296 -17.77 27.05 -8.02
N LYS A 297 -17.62 26.94 -9.34
CA LYS A 297 -18.65 27.30 -10.33
C LYS A 297 -19.42 26.07 -10.81
N ASP A 298 -20.70 26.25 -11.12
CA ASP A 298 -21.54 25.28 -11.84
C ASP A 298 -21.64 23.87 -11.21
N LEU A 299 -21.65 23.78 -9.88
CA LEU A 299 -21.89 22.52 -9.18
C LEU A 299 -23.40 22.21 -9.09
N ASN A 300 -23.92 21.53 -10.11
CA ASN A 300 -25.22 20.87 -10.06
C ASN A 300 -25.07 19.40 -9.64
N PHE A 301 -26.16 18.80 -9.14
CA PHE A 301 -26.14 17.44 -8.61
C PHE A 301 -25.73 16.38 -9.65
N ARG A 302 -26.18 16.53 -10.90
CA ARG A 302 -25.85 15.60 -11.99
C ARG A 302 -24.35 15.59 -12.30
N ASN A 303 -23.75 16.76 -12.50
CA ASN A 303 -22.32 16.89 -12.79
C ASN A 303 -21.48 16.46 -11.58
N TYR A 304 -21.96 16.70 -10.36
CA TYR A 304 -21.33 16.19 -9.15
C TYR A 304 -21.29 14.65 -9.13
N LEU A 305 -22.43 14.00 -9.39
CA LEU A 305 -22.48 12.53 -9.43
C LEU A 305 -21.62 11.98 -10.55
N ALA A 306 -21.68 12.54 -11.76
CA ALA A 306 -20.85 12.10 -12.88
C ALA A 306 -19.34 12.31 -12.63
N PHE A 307 -18.97 13.36 -11.88
CA PHE A 307 -17.60 13.59 -11.44
C PHE A 307 -17.16 12.57 -10.39
N MET A 308 -17.98 12.33 -9.37
CA MET A 308 -17.64 11.37 -8.31
C MET A 308 -17.55 9.96 -8.87
N LEU A 309 -18.56 9.55 -9.62
CA LEU A 309 -18.73 8.20 -10.14
C LEU A 309 -18.14 8.03 -11.54
N LEU A 310 -17.19 8.89 -11.95
CA LEU A 310 -16.50 8.74 -13.24
C LEU A 310 -15.79 7.38 -13.26
N PRO A 311 -16.26 6.40 -14.07
CA PRO A 311 -15.82 5.02 -13.92
C PRO A 311 -14.32 4.86 -14.21
N HIS A 312 -13.80 5.58 -15.22
CA HIS A 312 -12.41 5.55 -15.65
C HIS A 312 -11.37 5.82 -14.54
N THR A 313 -11.74 6.55 -13.47
CA THR A 313 -10.81 6.90 -12.39
C THR A 313 -11.35 6.52 -11.01
N LEU A 314 -12.31 5.60 -10.98
CA LEU A 314 -12.98 5.15 -9.76
C LEU A 314 -12.14 4.13 -9.00
N ALA A 315 -11.62 3.12 -9.72
CA ALA A 315 -10.88 2.01 -9.12
C ALA A 315 -9.51 2.42 -8.59
N ALA A 316 -8.67 2.87 -9.51
CA ALA A 316 -7.35 3.41 -9.29
C ALA A 316 -7.03 4.23 -10.53
N GLY A 317 -6.52 5.45 -10.35
CA GLY A 317 -6.23 6.31 -11.48
C GLY A 317 -5.91 7.74 -11.08
N PRO A 318 -5.66 8.60 -12.06
CA PRO A 318 -5.25 9.97 -11.81
C PRO A 318 -6.34 10.73 -11.04
N ILE A 319 -5.94 11.51 -10.04
CA ILE A 319 -6.86 12.33 -9.24
C ILE A 319 -7.31 13.51 -10.08
N LEU A 320 -8.56 13.50 -10.54
CA LEU A 320 -9.16 14.63 -11.25
C LEU A 320 -9.71 15.66 -10.26
N THR A 321 -9.46 16.93 -10.54
CA THR A 321 -10.22 18.03 -9.94
C THR A 321 -11.54 18.23 -10.68
N TYR A 322 -12.54 18.84 -10.04
CA TYR A 322 -13.82 19.12 -10.70
C TYR A 322 -13.68 20.00 -11.96
N PRO A 323 -12.88 21.08 -11.95
CA PRO A 323 -12.59 21.84 -13.18
C PRO A 323 -11.96 21.01 -14.30
N ASP A 324 -11.06 20.07 -13.95
CA ASP A 324 -10.42 19.20 -14.95
C ASP A 324 -11.43 18.19 -15.52
N PHE A 325 -12.35 17.69 -14.70
CA PHE A 325 -13.45 16.86 -15.17
C PHE A 325 -14.33 17.59 -16.19
N LEU A 326 -14.71 18.84 -15.92
CA LEU A 326 -15.51 19.64 -16.85
C LEU A 326 -14.78 19.90 -18.17
N ARG A 327 -13.45 20.12 -18.13
CA ARG A 327 -12.61 20.35 -19.32
C ARG A 327 -12.10 19.06 -19.98
N SER A 328 -12.35 17.90 -19.39
CA SER A 328 -11.79 16.63 -19.89
C SER A 328 -12.33 16.24 -21.26
N GLN A 329 -13.49 16.75 -21.69
CA GLN A 329 -14.09 16.36 -22.96
C GLN A 329 -13.22 16.81 -24.16
N ILE A 330 -12.86 15.86 -25.02
CA ILE A 330 -12.22 16.12 -26.31
C ILE A 330 -13.28 16.69 -27.26
N SER A 331 -13.03 17.88 -27.79
CA SER A 331 -13.94 18.61 -28.69
C SER A 331 -14.10 17.93 -30.05
N SER A 332 -12.98 17.49 -30.64
CA SER A 332 -12.93 16.83 -31.95
C SER A 332 -12.44 15.40 -31.80
N TYR A 333 -13.36 14.50 -31.42
CA TYR A 333 -13.04 13.08 -31.26
C TYR A 333 -12.90 12.39 -32.63
N SER A 334 -11.88 11.55 -32.78
CA SER A 334 -11.60 10.82 -34.01
C SER A 334 -11.21 9.36 -33.75
N LEU A 335 -11.09 8.56 -34.81
CA LEU A 335 -10.56 7.20 -34.73
C LEU A 335 -9.14 7.16 -34.17
N ILE A 336 -8.36 8.25 -34.33
CA ILE A 336 -7.01 8.39 -33.76
C ILE A 336 -7.08 8.42 -32.22
N ASP A 337 -8.11 9.03 -31.63
CA ASP A 337 -8.28 9.03 -30.18
C ASP A 337 -8.68 7.65 -29.64
N PHE A 338 -9.54 6.94 -30.38
CA PHE A 338 -9.86 5.56 -30.05
C PHE A 338 -8.61 4.67 -30.11
N SER A 339 -7.86 4.70 -31.22
CA SER A 339 -6.69 3.85 -31.41
C SER A 339 -5.57 4.17 -30.41
N ALA A 340 -5.30 5.45 -30.15
CA ALA A 340 -4.33 5.86 -29.14
C ALA A 340 -4.78 5.49 -27.72
N GLY A 341 -6.07 5.59 -27.41
CA GLY A 341 -6.64 5.14 -26.15
C GLY A 341 -6.50 3.63 -25.95
N ALA A 342 -6.92 2.85 -26.96
CA ALA A 342 -6.82 1.39 -26.95
C ALA A 342 -5.35 0.91 -26.86
N ALA A 343 -4.43 1.54 -27.58
CA ALA A 343 -3.00 1.26 -27.47
C ALA A 343 -2.47 1.53 -26.05
N ARG A 344 -2.91 2.61 -25.40
CA ARG A 344 -2.54 2.92 -24.01
C ARG A 344 -3.11 1.89 -23.02
N VAL A 345 -4.34 1.40 -23.24
CA VAL A 345 -4.91 0.28 -22.48
C VAL A 345 -4.06 -0.97 -22.65
N CYS A 346 -3.63 -1.31 -23.87
CA CYS A 346 -2.74 -2.46 -24.11
C CYS A 346 -1.41 -2.34 -23.37
N ILE A 347 -0.81 -1.15 -23.35
CA ILE A 347 0.40 -0.89 -22.54
C ILE A 347 0.12 -1.14 -21.05
N GLY A 348 -1.01 -0.66 -20.54
CA GLY A 348 -1.44 -0.91 -19.17
C GLY A 348 -1.58 -2.40 -18.87
N LEU A 349 -2.23 -3.17 -19.75
CA LEU A 349 -2.38 -4.62 -19.61
C LEU A 349 -1.02 -5.34 -19.53
N VAL A 350 -0.09 -5.01 -20.43
CA VAL A 350 1.25 -5.61 -20.45
C VAL A 350 2.02 -5.27 -19.19
N LYS A 351 1.97 -4.02 -18.72
CA LYS A 351 2.60 -3.62 -17.46
C LYS A 351 2.00 -4.36 -16.27
N LYS A 352 0.68 -4.51 -16.22
CA LYS A 352 0.01 -5.23 -15.12
C LYS A 352 0.46 -6.69 -15.08
N LEU A 353 0.49 -7.35 -16.23
CA LEU A 353 1.02 -8.71 -16.35
C LEU A 353 2.49 -8.79 -15.91
N LEU A 354 3.33 -7.83 -16.31
CA LEU A 354 4.73 -7.77 -15.89
C LEU A 354 4.87 -7.65 -14.37
N ALA A 355 4.06 -6.79 -13.74
CA ALA A 355 4.05 -6.62 -12.30
C ALA A 355 3.66 -7.91 -11.57
N ASP A 356 2.55 -8.52 -11.98
CA ASP A 356 1.97 -9.66 -11.26
C ASP A 356 2.71 -10.97 -11.54
N ALA A 357 3.11 -11.23 -12.79
CA ALA A 357 3.71 -12.50 -13.16
C ALA A 357 5.23 -12.55 -12.91
N PHE A 358 5.92 -11.40 -12.84
CA PHE A 358 7.38 -11.39 -12.72
C PHE A 358 7.87 -10.68 -11.45
N LEU A 359 7.37 -9.48 -11.13
CA LEU A 359 7.91 -8.70 -10.02
C LEU A 359 7.35 -9.16 -8.67
N LEU A 360 6.04 -9.44 -8.60
CA LEU A 360 5.39 -9.88 -7.36
C LEU A 360 6.00 -11.19 -6.81
N PRO A 361 6.27 -12.24 -7.61
CA PRO A 361 6.94 -13.45 -7.12
C PRO A 361 8.35 -13.19 -6.57
N ILE A 362 9.11 -12.28 -7.18
CA ILE A 362 10.45 -11.92 -6.70
C ILE A 362 10.36 -11.22 -5.34
N VAL A 363 9.45 -10.25 -5.21
CA VAL A 363 9.19 -9.56 -3.93
C VAL A 363 8.76 -10.57 -2.86
N ALA A 364 7.82 -11.44 -3.21
CA ALA A 364 7.30 -12.49 -2.34
C ALA A 364 8.40 -13.41 -1.82
N ALA A 365 9.20 -14.00 -2.71
CA ALA A 365 10.24 -14.95 -2.33
C ALA A 365 11.36 -14.29 -1.49
N SER A 366 11.78 -13.08 -1.87
CA SER A 366 12.83 -12.34 -1.15
C SER A 366 12.35 -11.88 0.24
N MET A 367 11.07 -11.54 0.36
CA MET A 367 10.45 -11.18 1.62
C MET A 367 10.31 -12.40 2.54
N ASP A 368 9.88 -13.55 2.00
CA ASP A 368 9.84 -14.79 2.76
C ASP A 368 11.24 -15.10 3.32
N GLU A 369 12.28 -15.11 2.47
CA GLU A 369 13.69 -15.33 2.88
C GLU A 369 14.16 -14.34 3.96
N PHE A 370 13.82 -13.06 3.81
CA PHE A 370 14.13 -12.03 4.81
C PHE A 370 13.48 -12.32 6.17
N LEU A 371 12.21 -12.72 6.18
CA LEU A 371 11.50 -13.05 7.41
C LEU A 371 12.09 -14.32 8.06
N ILE A 372 12.51 -15.32 7.27
CA ILE A 372 13.16 -16.54 7.77
C ILE A 372 14.51 -16.22 8.42
N ALA A 373 15.31 -15.35 7.80
CA ALA A 373 16.67 -15.09 8.25
C ALA A 373 16.72 -13.99 9.33
N GLY A 374 15.73 -13.10 9.39
CA GLY A 374 15.69 -11.99 10.34
C GLY A 374 16.95 -11.12 10.24
N TRP A 375 17.64 -10.90 11.37
CA TRP A 375 18.92 -10.20 11.40
C TRP A 375 20.06 -10.92 10.65
N GLY A 376 19.94 -12.24 10.43
CA GLY A 376 20.87 -13.02 9.62
C GLY A 376 20.66 -12.88 8.11
N SER A 377 19.69 -12.07 7.68
CA SER A 377 19.42 -11.85 6.25
C SER A 377 20.61 -11.24 5.55
N SER A 378 20.98 -11.80 4.39
CA SER A 378 22.06 -11.23 3.59
C SER A 378 21.64 -9.85 3.03
N PRO A 379 22.58 -8.89 2.88
CA PRO A 379 22.27 -7.61 2.25
C PRO A 379 21.71 -7.75 0.83
N LYS A 380 22.10 -8.81 0.11
CA LYS A 380 21.57 -9.14 -1.23
C LYS A 380 20.06 -9.37 -1.20
N VAL A 381 19.57 -10.14 -0.23
CA VAL A 381 18.13 -10.47 -0.11
C VAL A 381 17.33 -9.21 0.16
N VAL A 382 17.78 -8.39 1.12
CA VAL A 382 17.13 -7.13 1.47
C VAL A 382 17.13 -6.17 0.27
N ALA A 383 18.24 -6.04 -0.44
CA ALA A 383 18.33 -5.22 -1.64
C ALA A 383 17.39 -5.69 -2.75
N THR A 384 17.35 -7.00 -3.01
CA THR A 384 16.49 -7.61 -4.03
C THR A 384 15.03 -7.37 -3.69
N MET A 385 14.63 -7.62 -2.44
CA MET A 385 13.28 -7.38 -1.93
C MET A 385 12.86 -5.92 -2.15
N LEU A 386 13.67 -4.96 -1.68
CA LEU A 386 13.30 -3.54 -1.73
C LEU A 386 13.30 -2.99 -3.16
N LEU A 387 14.31 -3.30 -3.98
CA LEU A 387 14.39 -2.82 -5.37
C LEU A 387 13.29 -3.44 -6.24
N ALA A 388 13.02 -4.75 -6.10
CA ALA A 388 11.92 -5.41 -6.78
C ALA A 388 10.58 -4.81 -6.35
N ASN A 389 10.43 -4.43 -5.08
CA ASN A 389 9.21 -3.79 -4.59
C ASN A 389 9.01 -2.39 -5.18
N VAL A 390 10.06 -1.56 -5.28
CA VAL A 390 9.96 -0.26 -5.97
C VAL A 390 9.50 -0.44 -7.41
N ALA A 391 10.11 -1.40 -8.12
CA ALA A 391 9.72 -1.73 -9.49
C ALA A 391 8.27 -2.22 -9.57
N TYR A 392 7.87 -3.14 -8.69
CA TYR A 392 6.52 -3.68 -8.62
C TYR A 392 5.49 -2.55 -8.43
N VAL A 393 5.65 -1.74 -7.38
CA VAL A 393 4.72 -0.65 -7.06
C VAL A 393 4.63 0.36 -8.20
N TYR A 394 5.76 0.69 -8.85
CA TYR A 394 5.76 1.59 -10.00
C TYR A 394 5.02 1.00 -11.21
N ILE A 395 5.37 -0.22 -11.60
CA ILE A 395 4.81 -0.84 -12.80
C ILE A 395 3.33 -1.18 -12.61
N ASP A 396 2.94 -1.73 -11.45
CA ASP A 396 1.55 -2.02 -11.11
C ASP A 396 0.69 -0.74 -11.09
N PHE A 397 1.13 0.29 -10.37
CA PHE A 397 0.32 1.49 -10.25
C PHE A 397 0.28 2.31 -11.55
N SER A 398 1.39 2.35 -12.30
CA SER A 398 1.40 2.98 -13.63
C SER A 398 0.56 2.21 -14.65
N ALA A 399 0.44 0.88 -14.51
CA ALA A 399 -0.48 0.08 -15.33
C ALA A 399 -1.93 0.52 -15.15
N TYR A 400 -2.41 0.64 -13.91
CA TYR A 400 -3.77 1.13 -13.64
C TYR A 400 -3.99 2.55 -14.17
N CYS A 401 -2.98 3.42 -14.07
CA CYS A 401 -3.07 4.77 -14.62
C CYS A 401 -3.15 4.75 -16.16
N ASP A 402 -2.39 3.88 -16.83
CA ASP A 402 -2.45 3.72 -18.29
C ASP A 402 -3.80 3.15 -18.74
N LEU A 403 -4.35 2.18 -18.02
CA LEU A 403 -5.70 1.66 -18.24
C LEU A 403 -6.75 2.77 -18.11
N ALA A 404 -6.68 3.56 -17.03
CA ALA A 404 -7.57 4.69 -16.79
C ALA A 404 -7.49 5.74 -17.90
N ILE A 405 -6.27 6.19 -18.24
CA ILE A 405 -6.01 7.20 -19.27
C ILE A 405 -6.48 6.71 -20.64
N GLY A 406 -6.15 5.46 -20.99
CA GLY A 406 -6.54 4.85 -22.26
C GLY A 406 -8.04 4.69 -22.39
N ALA A 407 -8.71 4.11 -21.39
CA ALA A 407 -10.16 3.94 -21.38
C ALA A 407 -10.87 5.30 -21.45
N GLY A 408 -10.42 6.29 -20.66
CA GLY A 408 -10.93 7.66 -20.73
C GLY A 408 -10.80 8.24 -22.13
N ARG A 409 -9.64 8.07 -22.78
CA ARG A 409 -9.40 8.57 -24.13
C ARG A 409 -10.30 7.90 -25.17
N THR A 410 -10.56 6.59 -25.06
CA THR A 410 -11.53 5.91 -25.94
C THR A 410 -12.96 6.42 -25.75
N ALA A 411 -13.34 6.85 -24.54
CA ALA A 411 -14.59 7.56 -24.25
C ALA A 411 -14.53 9.07 -24.56
N GLY A 412 -13.48 9.52 -25.22
CA GLY A 412 -13.22 10.90 -25.65
C GLY A 412 -12.89 11.87 -24.51
N ARG A 413 -12.42 11.39 -23.36
CA ARG A 413 -12.04 12.21 -22.20
C ARG A 413 -10.53 12.18 -21.97
N ARG A 414 -9.93 13.36 -21.80
CA ARG A 414 -8.53 13.53 -21.42
C ARG A 414 -8.40 13.41 -19.91
N ILE A 415 -7.80 12.31 -19.48
CA ILE A 415 -7.37 12.09 -18.10
C ILE A 415 -5.90 12.48 -18.00
N PRO A 416 -5.47 13.20 -16.95
CA PRO A 416 -4.09 13.66 -16.82
C PRO A 416 -3.12 12.50 -16.58
N GLU A 417 -1.87 12.67 -17.02
CA GLU A 417 -0.78 11.74 -16.70
C GLU A 417 -0.51 11.73 -15.19
N ASN A 418 -0.18 10.55 -14.67
CA ASN A 418 0.12 10.36 -13.26
C ASN A 418 1.58 9.93 -13.01
N PHE A 419 2.28 9.51 -14.06
CA PHE A 419 3.68 9.11 -14.01
C PHE A 419 4.43 9.62 -15.24
N ASP A 420 5.62 10.16 -15.02
CA ASP A 420 6.51 10.60 -16.11
C ASP A 420 7.96 10.21 -15.81
N TRP A 421 8.26 8.93 -16.01
CA TRP A 421 9.59 8.33 -15.77
C TRP A 421 10.22 8.78 -14.43
N PRO A 422 9.55 8.55 -13.28
CA PRO A 422 10.04 9.06 -11.98
C PRO A 422 11.37 8.43 -11.55
N LEU A 423 11.58 7.16 -11.87
CA LEU A 423 12.75 6.40 -11.44
C LEU A 423 14.02 6.70 -12.26
N VAL A 424 13.92 7.46 -13.35
CA VAL A 424 15.09 7.94 -14.10
C VAL A 424 15.49 9.36 -13.71
N ARG A 425 14.85 9.96 -12.71
CA ARG A 425 15.19 11.32 -12.24
C ARG A 425 16.40 11.26 -11.31
N SER A 426 17.21 12.33 -11.32
CA SER A 426 18.47 12.40 -10.57
C SER A 426 18.36 13.04 -9.17
N GLY A 427 17.15 13.40 -8.73
CA GLY A 427 16.90 14.02 -7.43
C GLY A 427 15.51 13.69 -6.88
N ILE A 428 15.35 13.68 -5.55
CA ILE A 428 14.13 13.23 -4.86
C ILE A 428 12.96 14.19 -5.09
N ARG A 429 13.21 15.50 -5.15
CA ARG A 429 12.19 16.49 -5.51
C ARG A 429 11.73 16.35 -6.96
N GLN A 430 12.65 16.00 -7.87
CA GLN A 430 12.25 15.67 -9.24
C GLN A 430 11.46 14.38 -9.28
N TYR A 431 11.89 13.32 -8.59
CA TYR A 431 11.14 12.07 -8.47
C TYR A 431 9.68 12.33 -8.07
N TRP A 432 9.43 13.08 -6.99
CA TRP A 432 8.06 13.38 -6.52
C TRP A 432 7.24 14.26 -7.47
N ARG A 433 7.88 15.08 -8.32
CA ARG A 433 7.18 15.83 -9.37
C ARG A 433 6.70 14.95 -10.52
N HIS A 434 7.25 13.75 -10.66
CA HIS A 434 6.96 12.80 -11.74
C HIS A 434 6.34 11.48 -11.24
N TRP A 435 6.28 11.28 -9.92
CA TRP A 435 5.60 10.18 -9.25
C TRP A 435 4.23 10.62 -8.75
N HIS A 436 3.19 9.85 -9.07
CA HIS A 436 1.80 10.12 -8.68
C HIS A 436 1.43 11.61 -8.85
N ILE A 437 1.71 12.16 -10.04
CA ILE A 437 1.73 13.59 -10.35
C ILE A 437 0.46 14.30 -9.87
N THR A 438 -0.70 13.68 -10.08
CA THR A 438 -1.98 14.29 -9.69
C THR A 438 -2.14 14.44 -8.17
N LEU A 439 -1.71 13.46 -7.38
CA LEU A 439 -1.68 13.56 -5.92
C LEU A 439 -0.63 14.58 -5.47
N SER A 440 0.57 14.50 -6.03
CA SER A 440 1.66 15.43 -5.70
C SER A 440 1.27 16.88 -5.96
N GLN A 441 0.59 17.16 -7.08
CA GLN A 441 0.06 18.50 -7.39
C GLN A 441 -1.07 18.92 -6.45
N TRP A 442 -1.97 17.99 -6.09
CA TRP A 442 -3.05 18.27 -5.16
C TRP A 442 -2.50 18.64 -3.77
N VAL A 443 -1.58 17.83 -3.23
CA VAL A 443 -0.91 18.09 -1.94
C VAL A 443 -0.08 19.37 -2.02
N MET A 444 0.61 19.62 -3.14
CA MET A 444 1.37 20.85 -3.34
C MET A 444 0.47 22.08 -3.17
N ARG A 445 -0.70 22.09 -3.83
CA ARG A 445 -1.63 23.24 -3.81
C ARG A 445 -2.41 23.35 -2.49
N ARG A 446 -2.81 22.23 -1.91
CA ARG A 446 -3.74 22.20 -0.74
C ARG A 446 -3.04 22.14 0.61
N VAL A 447 -1.81 21.64 0.67
CA VAL A 447 -1.06 21.40 1.93
C VAL A 447 0.26 22.16 1.92
N TYR A 448 1.15 21.85 0.98
CA TYR A 448 2.50 22.41 0.96
C TYR A 448 2.51 23.93 0.88
N LEU A 449 1.83 24.52 -0.11
CA LEU A 449 1.85 25.97 -0.33
C LEU A 449 1.25 26.73 0.87
N PRO A 450 0.07 26.35 1.41
CA PRO A 450 -0.43 26.96 2.65
C PRO A 450 0.51 26.80 3.85
N ALA A 451 1.11 25.63 4.05
CA ALA A 451 2.06 25.38 5.15
C ALA A 451 3.32 26.24 5.02
N PHE A 452 3.85 26.39 3.80
CA PHE A 452 5.03 27.18 3.50
C PHE A 452 4.78 28.68 3.65
N LEU A 453 3.66 29.19 3.12
CA LEU A 453 3.30 30.60 3.26
C LEU A 453 3.14 31.00 4.73
N LYS A 454 2.68 30.08 5.58
CA LYS A 454 2.49 30.31 7.02
C LYS A 454 3.77 30.17 7.84
N SER A 455 4.52 29.09 7.65
CA SER A 455 5.68 28.77 8.47
C SER A 455 6.98 29.39 7.97
N ARG A 456 7.06 29.71 6.67
CA ARG A 456 8.29 30.05 5.94
C ARG A 456 9.39 28.97 6.04
N SER A 457 9.07 27.78 6.57
CA SER A 457 10.01 26.68 6.76
C SER A 457 9.80 25.63 5.66
N LEU A 458 10.85 25.40 4.88
CA LEU A 458 10.86 24.36 3.85
C LEU A 458 10.68 22.96 4.47
N VAL A 459 11.43 22.70 5.55
CA VAL A 459 11.40 21.41 6.26
C VAL A 459 10.00 21.11 6.77
N LEU A 460 9.39 22.04 7.53
CA LEU A 460 8.07 21.82 8.09
C LEU A 460 7.03 21.60 6.99
N SER A 461 7.10 22.36 5.89
CA SER A 461 6.14 22.26 4.80
C SER A 461 6.26 20.95 4.03
N MET A 462 7.49 20.47 3.77
CA MET A 462 7.73 19.21 3.08
C MET A 462 7.38 17.99 3.94
N VAL A 463 7.82 17.99 5.20
CA VAL A 463 7.49 16.90 6.14
C VAL A 463 5.98 16.84 6.38
N THR A 464 5.30 17.98 6.59
CA THR A 464 3.84 18.00 6.73
C THR A 464 3.14 17.46 5.48
N SER A 465 3.61 17.83 4.30
CA SER A 465 3.03 17.37 3.04
C SER A 465 3.17 15.86 2.87
N MET A 466 4.36 15.31 3.15
CA MET A 466 4.59 13.87 3.09
C MET A 466 3.84 13.14 4.19
N MET A 467 3.70 13.72 5.39
CA MET A 467 2.93 13.12 6.47
C MET A 467 1.45 12.98 6.09
N VAL A 468 0.87 13.98 5.43
CA VAL A 468 -0.49 13.87 4.88
C VAL A 468 -0.60 12.73 3.86
N ILE A 469 0.41 12.55 3.00
CA ILE A 469 0.42 11.44 2.02
C ILE A 469 0.57 10.08 2.72
N GLY A 470 1.54 9.93 3.63
CA GLY A 470 1.79 8.68 4.35
C GLY A 470 0.58 8.24 5.18
N LEU A 471 0.01 9.15 5.97
CA LEU A 471 -1.17 8.88 6.79
C LEU A 471 -2.44 8.66 5.97
N TRP A 472 -2.53 9.21 4.76
CA TRP A 472 -3.61 8.89 3.83
C TRP A 472 -3.55 7.44 3.34
N HIS A 473 -2.34 6.89 3.16
CA HIS A 473 -2.14 5.49 2.79
C HIS A 473 -2.47 4.54 3.95
N ALA A 474 -1.86 4.74 5.12
CA ALA A 474 -2.23 4.02 6.34
C ALA A 474 -1.91 4.82 7.59
N LEU A 475 -2.77 4.68 8.60
CA LEU A 475 -2.65 5.36 9.88
C LEU A 475 -1.85 4.51 10.87
N ASN A 476 -0.57 4.29 10.58
CA ASN A 476 0.34 3.57 11.46
C ASN A 476 1.76 4.19 11.44
N LEU A 477 2.58 3.79 12.41
CA LEU A 477 3.92 4.36 12.58
C LEU A 477 4.86 4.10 11.40
N PRO A 478 4.91 2.92 10.75
CA PRO A 478 5.76 2.72 9.58
C PRO A 478 5.46 3.71 8.44
N TRP A 479 4.18 3.96 8.13
CA TRP A 479 3.83 4.95 7.09
C TRP A 479 4.17 6.39 7.49
N ALA A 480 4.16 6.72 8.79
CA ALA A 480 4.65 8.00 9.28
C ALA A 480 6.19 8.13 9.14
N LEU A 481 6.94 7.04 9.40
CA LEU A 481 8.39 6.99 9.19
C LEU A 481 8.76 7.11 7.70
N TRP A 482 8.02 6.43 6.82
CA TRP A 482 8.15 6.58 5.36
C TRP A 482 7.95 8.04 4.92
N ALA A 483 6.91 8.69 5.46
CA ALA A 483 6.63 10.09 5.18
C ALA A 483 7.76 11.02 5.66
N PHE A 484 8.27 10.78 6.86
CA PHE A 484 9.38 11.53 7.42
C PHE A 484 10.66 11.36 6.58
N HIS A 485 11.00 10.12 6.20
CA HIS A 485 12.12 9.77 5.32
C HIS A 485 12.12 10.58 4.02
N HIS A 486 11.01 10.58 3.29
CA HIS A 486 10.89 11.34 2.04
C HIS A 486 10.81 12.86 2.26
N GLY A 487 10.12 13.30 3.31
CA GLY A 487 9.97 14.71 3.65
C GLY A 487 11.31 15.38 3.96
N LEU A 488 12.14 14.72 4.77
CA LEU A 488 13.47 15.18 5.13
C LEU A 488 14.41 15.20 3.93
N ALA A 489 14.37 14.15 3.08
CA ALA A 489 15.19 14.08 1.87
C ALA A 489 14.95 15.25 0.93
N MET A 490 13.69 15.58 0.64
CA MET A 490 13.36 16.71 -0.21
C MET A 490 13.76 18.04 0.42
N ALA A 491 13.63 18.17 1.74
CA ALA A 491 14.02 19.38 2.44
C ALA A 491 15.54 19.58 2.43
N ALA A 492 16.30 18.51 2.70
CA ALA A 492 17.75 18.49 2.61
C ALA A 492 18.22 18.82 1.19
N GLU A 493 17.64 18.18 0.16
CA GLU A 493 17.93 18.52 -1.24
C GLU A 493 17.64 20.01 -1.50
N GLY A 494 16.58 20.56 -0.90
CA GLY A 494 16.19 21.98 -0.98
C GLY A 494 17.17 22.97 -0.40
N TRP A 495 17.85 22.57 0.67
CA TRP A 495 18.86 23.39 1.31
C TRP A 495 20.19 23.28 0.57
N LEU A 496 20.57 22.07 0.14
CA LEU A 496 21.82 21.81 -0.58
C LEU A 496 21.81 22.37 -2.00
N PHE A 497 20.65 22.31 -2.66
CA PHE A 497 20.43 22.83 -4.02
C PHE A 497 19.24 23.80 -4.03
N PRO A 498 19.41 25.02 -3.49
CA PRO A 498 18.43 26.07 -3.63
C PRO A 498 18.23 26.33 -5.13
N SER A 499 16.99 26.32 -5.60
CA SER A 499 16.68 26.58 -7.00
C SER A 499 17.02 28.03 -7.34
N THR A 500 18.28 28.29 -7.72
CA THR A 500 18.79 29.60 -8.10
C THR A 500 18.32 30.00 -9.50
N GLY A 501 17.05 29.81 -9.84
CA GLY A 501 16.39 30.36 -11.04
C GLY A 501 17.03 30.11 -12.42
N LYS A 502 18.13 29.35 -12.50
CA LYS A 502 18.85 29.08 -13.74
C LYS A 502 18.64 27.60 -14.08
N PRO A 503 18.16 27.27 -15.28
CA PRO A 503 18.07 25.88 -15.70
C PRO A 503 19.49 25.31 -15.70
N ALA A 504 19.74 24.33 -14.84
CA ALA A 504 20.98 23.55 -14.84
C ALA A 504 20.96 22.58 -16.03
N MET A 505 21.03 23.17 -17.22
CA MET A 505 21.53 22.53 -18.42
C MET A 505 22.11 23.66 -19.27
N GLN A 506 23.20 24.26 -18.78
CA GLN A 506 24.13 24.89 -19.72
C GLN A 506 24.59 23.76 -20.64
N ILE A 507 24.22 23.82 -21.91
CA ILE A 507 24.82 23.00 -22.96
C ILE A 507 26.27 23.48 -23.04
N THR A 508 27.11 22.93 -22.16
CA THR A 508 28.53 23.27 -22.11
C THR A 508 29.21 22.59 -23.28
N ARG A 509 29.97 23.35 -24.07
CA ARG A 509 30.61 22.86 -25.30
C ARG A 509 31.78 21.91 -25.04
N SER A 510 32.26 21.76 -23.80
CA SER A 510 33.41 20.90 -23.52
C SER A 510 33.01 19.43 -23.30
N PRO A 511 33.61 18.47 -24.05
CA PRO A 511 33.31 17.04 -23.91
C PRO A 511 33.48 16.51 -22.48
N ALA A 512 34.52 16.96 -21.76
CA ALA A 512 34.79 16.53 -20.38
C ALA A 512 33.68 16.94 -19.40
N ARG A 513 33.11 18.16 -19.51
CA ARG A 513 32.00 18.59 -18.65
C ARG A 513 30.70 17.86 -19.01
N ARG A 514 30.50 17.54 -20.30
CA ARG A 514 29.37 16.73 -20.75
C ARG A 514 29.45 15.32 -20.14
N ILE A 515 30.61 14.67 -20.20
CA ILE A 515 30.84 13.36 -19.56
C ILE A 515 30.59 13.46 -18.05
N GLY A 516 31.15 14.48 -17.38
CA GLY A 516 30.89 14.73 -15.96
C GLY A 516 29.41 14.89 -15.61
N SER A 517 28.63 15.58 -16.45
CA SER A 517 27.19 15.73 -16.23
C SER A 517 26.41 14.43 -16.40
N TRP A 518 26.79 13.57 -17.35
CA TRP A 518 26.15 12.26 -17.52
C TRP A 518 26.47 11.33 -16.36
N ILE A 519 27.71 11.33 -15.88
CA ILE A 519 28.14 10.57 -14.71
C ILE A 519 27.35 11.03 -13.47
N SER A 520 27.29 12.34 -13.22
CA SER A 520 26.53 12.91 -12.11
C SER A 520 25.04 12.57 -12.19
N TYR A 521 24.45 12.63 -13.39
CA TYR A 521 23.07 12.22 -13.62
C TYR A 521 22.86 10.74 -13.28
N GLY A 522 23.73 9.86 -13.78
CA GLY A 522 23.70 8.42 -13.50
C GLY A 522 23.76 8.11 -12.01
N PHE A 523 24.69 8.75 -11.28
CA PHE A 523 24.76 8.63 -9.82
C PHE A 523 23.49 9.14 -9.14
N GLY A 524 22.93 10.25 -9.60
CA GLY A 524 21.66 10.77 -9.10
C GLY A 524 20.51 9.78 -9.29
N VAL A 525 20.44 9.11 -10.45
CA VAL A 525 19.43 8.08 -10.72
C VAL A 525 19.58 6.90 -9.76
N VAL A 526 20.80 6.38 -9.60
CA VAL A 526 21.08 5.29 -8.66
C VAL A 526 20.72 5.71 -7.22
N PHE A 527 21.06 6.95 -6.84
CA PHE A 527 20.69 7.51 -5.54
C PHE A 527 19.17 7.54 -5.35
N VAL A 528 18.39 7.99 -6.34
CA VAL A 528 16.92 7.99 -6.26
C VAL A 528 16.39 6.57 -6.07
N TRP A 529 16.88 5.59 -6.84
CA TRP A 529 16.48 4.18 -6.68
C TRP A 529 16.75 3.67 -5.27
N LEU A 530 17.98 3.82 -4.77
CA LEU A 530 18.37 3.35 -3.44
C LEU A 530 17.60 4.06 -2.33
N TRP A 531 17.39 5.38 -2.44
CA TRP A 531 16.67 6.16 -1.45
C TRP A 531 15.19 5.78 -1.37
N VAL A 532 14.54 5.61 -2.53
CA VAL A 532 13.15 5.18 -2.59
C VAL A 532 13.01 3.75 -2.09
N ALA A 533 13.89 2.84 -2.51
CA ALA A 533 13.92 1.45 -2.03
C ALA A 533 14.10 1.37 -0.52
N LEU A 534 15.02 2.17 0.04
CA LEU A 534 15.21 2.26 1.48
C LEU A 534 13.94 2.72 2.20
N GLY A 535 13.20 3.68 1.65
CA GLY A 535 11.90 4.10 2.17
C GLY A 535 10.87 2.97 2.20
N HIS A 536 10.87 2.09 1.19
CA HIS A 536 9.94 0.96 1.11
C HIS A 536 10.12 -0.10 2.22
N SER A 537 11.22 -0.06 2.97
CA SER A 537 11.39 -0.80 4.23
C SER A 537 10.24 -0.55 5.21
N PHE A 538 9.68 0.66 5.19
CA PHE A 538 8.58 1.08 6.06
C PHE A 538 7.18 0.80 5.50
N THR A 539 7.04 0.42 4.24
CA THR A 539 5.72 0.22 3.61
C THR A 539 5.39 -1.25 3.37
N LEU A 540 6.39 -2.12 3.36
CA LEU A 540 6.23 -3.58 3.20
C LEU A 540 5.67 -4.28 4.44
N PHE A 541 6.01 -3.79 5.63
CA PHE A 541 5.69 -4.45 6.90
C PHE A 541 4.81 -3.54 7.77
N ALA A 542 3.79 -4.14 8.41
CA ALA A 542 3.00 -3.45 9.42
C ALA A 542 3.76 -3.27 10.74
N SER A 543 4.60 -4.26 11.06
CA SER A 543 5.46 -4.26 12.24
C SER A 543 6.56 -3.19 12.13
N VAL A 544 6.61 -2.28 13.10
CA VAL A 544 7.65 -1.24 13.19
C VAL A 544 9.03 -1.87 13.36
N GLU A 545 9.12 -2.95 14.14
CA GLU A 545 10.38 -3.63 14.39
C GLU A 545 10.93 -4.28 13.12
N VAL A 546 10.11 -5.04 12.40
CA VAL A 546 10.52 -5.67 11.13
C VAL A 546 10.87 -4.61 10.08
N ALA A 547 10.10 -3.52 10.02
CA ALA A 547 10.40 -2.40 9.14
C ALA A 547 11.77 -1.77 9.46
N LEU A 548 12.07 -1.50 10.74
CA LEU A 548 13.36 -0.96 11.16
C LEU A 548 14.51 -1.94 10.90
N ARG A 549 14.32 -3.24 11.15
CA ARG A 549 15.29 -4.30 10.81
C ARG A 549 15.64 -4.25 9.32
N SER A 550 14.62 -4.22 8.45
CA SER A 550 14.83 -4.15 7.00
C SER A 550 15.54 -2.86 6.59
N TYR A 551 15.19 -1.72 7.20
CA TYR A 551 15.81 -0.42 6.94
C TYR A 551 17.30 -0.41 7.32
N ILE A 552 17.65 -0.90 8.51
CA ILE A 552 19.02 -0.95 9.01
C ILE A 552 19.87 -1.88 8.14
N LEU A 553 19.38 -3.08 7.82
CA LEU A 553 20.09 -4.01 6.94
C LEU A 553 20.25 -3.44 5.53
N ALA A 554 19.25 -2.72 5.02
CA ALA A 554 19.34 -2.07 3.71
C ALA A 554 20.46 -1.03 3.65
N LEU A 555 20.76 -0.31 4.74
CA LEU A 555 21.88 0.65 4.80
C LEU A 555 23.25 -0.01 4.62
N SER A 556 23.38 -1.31 4.92
CA SER A 556 24.63 -2.07 4.70
C SER A 556 24.83 -2.52 3.25
N THR A 557 23.78 -2.43 2.41
CA THR A 557 23.81 -2.90 1.01
C THR A 557 24.89 -2.25 0.15
N PRO A 558 25.10 -0.91 0.18
CA PRO A 558 26.13 -0.28 -0.64
C PRO A 558 27.54 -0.76 -0.26
N ILE A 559 27.81 -0.94 1.04
CA ILE A 559 29.09 -1.45 1.54
C ILE A 559 29.30 -2.89 1.05
N TRP A 560 28.26 -3.72 1.14
CA TRP A 560 28.29 -5.09 0.63
C TRP A 560 28.58 -5.14 -0.87
N LEU A 561 27.94 -4.28 -1.68
CA LEU A 561 28.17 -4.19 -3.13
C LEU A 561 29.62 -3.79 -3.45
N ILE A 562 30.17 -2.80 -2.75
CA ILE A 562 31.57 -2.37 -2.91
C ILE A 562 32.51 -3.51 -2.55
N HIS A 563 32.31 -4.17 -1.41
CA HIS A 563 33.12 -5.31 -0.99
C HIS A 563 33.10 -6.44 -2.02
N ARG A 564 31.92 -6.77 -2.57
CA ARG A 564 31.74 -7.79 -3.62
C ARG A 564 32.43 -7.40 -4.92
N ALA A 565 32.31 -6.14 -5.35
CA ALA A 565 32.94 -5.65 -6.55
C ALA A 565 34.48 -5.69 -6.44
N VAL A 566 35.01 -5.25 -5.30
CA VAL A 566 36.45 -5.31 -5.00
C VAL A 566 36.94 -6.75 -4.99
N THR A 567 36.28 -7.63 -4.24
CA THR A 567 36.68 -9.06 -4.18
C THR A 567 36.58 -9.77 -5.53
N SER A 568 35.64 -9.40 -6.41
CA SER A 568 35.55 -9.95 -7.77
C SER A 568 36.57 -9.39 -8.77
N ILE A 569 37.28 -8.32 -8.42
CA ILE A 569 38.38 -7.77 -9.24
C ILE A 569 39.71 -8.47 -8.86
N PHE A 570 39.81 -8.96 -7.63
CA PHE A 570 40.99 -9.65 -7.09
C PHE A 570 40.93 -11.19 -7.20
N LEU A 571 39.79 -11.73 -7.65
CA LEU A 571 39.58 -13.13 -8.04
C LEU A 571 39.45 -13.19 -9.56
#